data_AF-A0AAF6ZH14-F1
#
_entry.id   AF-A0AAF6ZH14-F1
#
_cell.length_a   1.000
_cell.length_b   1.000
_cell.length_c   1.000
_cell.angle_alpha   90.00
_cell.angle_beta   90.00
_cell.angle_gamma   90.00
#
_symmetry.space_group_name_H-M   'P 1'
#
loop_
_entity.id
_entity.type
_entity.pdbx_description
1 polymer ?
#
loop_
_entity_poly.entity_id
_entity_poly.type
_entity_poly.pdbx_seq_one_letter_code
_entity_poly.pdbx_strand_id
1 'polypeptide(L)'
;MEGTPAAHQQPAGSRLRCRRQAFRKGRGGSPCGGSNAISFLYTAEAMRRASSCGGAVAGSPSEAQDGGEDDGSLRNDTSHMSFEELLELQSQVGTKAYKQLVTGSSTKKQSSRPPVQKGCVADKHRPLEMSAKVRVPFLRQVVPISKKVARDPRFDDLSGEYNPEVFDKTYQFLDDIRAREKELVKKQLKKHRSGEEHEKLQHLLQRMVSRSEYGVGGDSQSLLFTCLTPLISAPQEQQEMAQKERKRQQELRLALKQERRAQAQQGHRPYFLKKSEQRQLVLAEKFKELKRSKKLESFLSRKRRRNAGKDRRHLPLSKE
;
A
#
# COMPACT_ATOMS: atom_id res chain seq x y z
N MET A 1 59.08 6.53 -28.07
CA MET A 1 58.02 7.29 -28.78
C MET A 1 56.77 6.44 -28.74
N GLU A 2 56.27 6.20 -27.53
CA GLU A 2 55.16 6.93 -26.88
C GLU A 2 53.88 6.10 -27.09
N GLY A 3 53.62 5.25 -26.10
CA GLY A 3 52.49 4.34 -26.03
C GLY A 3 51.26 5.02 -25.45
N THR A 4 50.10 4.60 -25.95
CA THR A 4 48.76 4.96 -25.50
C THR A 4 48.53 4.72 -24.00
N PRO A 5 47.96 5.68 -23.24
CA PRO A 5 47.46 5.38 -21.90
C PRO A 5 46.00 4.89 -21.94
N ALA A 6 45.80 3.74 -21.31
CA ALA A 6 44.52 3.09 -21.09
C ALA A 6 43.66 3.85 -20.06
N ALA A 7 42.39 4.05 -20.40
CA ALA A 7 41.39 4.63 -19.51
C ALA A 7 41.08 3.67 -18.35
N HIS A 8 41.45 4.10 -17.14
CA HIS A 8 41.19 3.38 -15.90
C HIS A 8 39.76 3.66 -15.41
N GLN A 9 38.87 2.68 -15.56
CA GLN A 9 37.48 2.76 -15.17
C GLN A 9 37.33 2.25 -13.72
N GLN A 10 37.08 3.15 -12.77
CA GLN A 10 36.82 2.75 -11.37
C GLN A 10 35.36 2.29 -11.19
N PRO A 11 35.10 1.27 -10.35
CA PRO A 11 33.77 0.72 -10.14
C PRO A 11 32.90 1.59 -9.21
N ALA A 12 31.60 1.66 -9.54
CA ALA A 12 30.58 2.35 -8.76
C ALA A 12 30.37 1.69 -7.39
N GLY A 13 30.80 2.37 -6.33
CA GLY A 13 30.50 2.00 -4.94
C GLY A 13 29.02 2.22 -4.59
N SER A 14 28.33 1.15 -4.23
CA SER A 14 26.94 1.15 -3.76
C SER A 14 26.84 1.63 -2.30
N ARG A 15 26.56 2.92 -2.08
CA ARG A 15 26.28 3.43 -0.72
C ARG A 15 24.85 3.07 -0.28
N LEU A 16 24.77 2.19 0.74
CA LEU A 16 23.56 1.85 1.49
C LEU A 16 22.90 3.13 2.07
N ARG A 17 21.61 3.35 1.77
CA ARG A 17 20.80 4.36 2.45
C ARG A 17 20.25 3.82 3.77
N CYS A 18 20.80 4.26 4.89
CA CYS A 18 20.15 4.18 6.19
C CYS A 18 19.02 5.22 6.28
N ARG A 19 17.77 4.75 6.19
CA ARG A 19 16.56 5.55 6.37
C ARG A 19 16.32 5.80 7.87
N ARG A 20 16.70 6.96 8.41
CA ARG A 20 16.25 7.40 9.75
C ARG A 20 14.79 7.86 9.68
N GLN A 21 13.92 7.13 10.38
CA GLN A 21 12.52 7.53 10.60
C GLN A 21 12.47 8.65 11.64
N ALA A 22 11.90 9.80 11.26
CA ALA A 22 11.53 10.86 12.19
C ALA A 22 10.27 10.45 12.97
N PHE A 23 10.41 10.36 14.29
CA PHE A 23 9.34 10.07 15.25
C PHE A 23 8.53 11.35 15.48
N ARG A 24 7.35 11.47 14.86
CA ARG A 24 6.39 12.54 15.19
C ARG A 24 5.49 12.09 16.35
N LYS A 25 5.68 12.69 17.53
CA LYS A 25 4.73 12.65 18.66
C LYS A 25 3.42 13.32 18.24
N GLY A 26 2.37 12.53 18.03
CA GLY A 26 1.00 12.98 17.85
C GLY A 26 0.18 12.72 19.12
N ARG A 27 -0.49 13.77 19.59
CA ARG A 27 -1.28 13.86 20.83
C ARG A 27 -2.43 12.84 20.86
N GLY A 28 -2.73 12.34 22.07
CA GLY A 28 -3.77 11.37 22.35
C GLY A 28 -5.19 11.90 22.08
N GLY A 29 -6.00 11.04 21.48
CA GLY A 29 -7.45 11.14 21.45
C GLY A 29 -8.03 9.86 22.03
N SER A 30 -8.88 9.99 23.06
CA SER A 30 -9.64 8.92 23.69
C SER A 30 -10.55 8.19 22.69
N PRO A 31 -10.65 6.85 22.73
CA PRO A 31 -11.71 6.14 22.04
C PRO A 31 -12.95 6.05 22.94
N CYS A 32 -13.96 6.85 22.64
CA CYS A 32 -15.32 6.66 23.14
C CYS A 32 -15.89 5.34 22.59
N GLY A 33 -16.37 4.49 23.51
CA GLY A 33 -16.97 3.19 23.21
C GLY A 33 -18.30 3.34 22.49
N GLY A 34 -18.38 2.77 21.29
CA GLY A 34 -19.64 2.53 20.59
C GLY A 34 -20.07 1.09 20.87
N SER A 35 -21.03 0.92 21.76
CA SER A 35 -21.73 -0.34 21.97
C SER A 35 -22.52 -0.71 20.71
N ASN A 36 -22.23 -1.88 20.17
CA ASN A 36 -23.03 -2.51 19.12
C ASN A 36 -24.37 -2.96 19.74
N ALA A 37 -25.46 -2.25 19.43
CA ALA A 37 -26.81 -2.74 19.67
C ALA A 37 -27.34 -3.35 18.37
N ILE A 38 -27.39 -4.68 18.33
CA ILE A 38 -28.15 -5.45 17.36
C ILE A 38 -29.56 -5.57 17.94
N SER A 39 -30.53 -4.89 17.32
CA SER A 39 -31.95 -5.10 17.58
C SER A 39 -32.58 -5.81 16.37
N PHE A 40 -32.67 -7.14 16.48
CA PHE A 40 -33.59 -7.98 15.73
C PHE A 40 -34.92 -7.96 16.47
N LEU A 41 -35.99 -7.40 15.91
CA LEU A 41 -37.39 -7.82 16.17
C LEU A 41 -38.30 -7.38 15.01
N TYR A 42 -38.65 -8.37 14.18
CA TYR A 42 -39.98 -8.74 13.70
C TYR A 42 -41.07 -7.66 13.53
N THR A 43 -41.59 -7.48 12.30
CA THR A 43 -43.04 -7.33 12.01
C THR A 43 -43.37 -7.47 10.52
N ALA A 44 -44.33 -8.36 10.24
CA ALA A 44 -45.44 -8.27 9.28
C ALA A 44 -45.19 -8.19 7.76
N GLU A 45 -45.27 -9.38 7.16
CA GLU A 45 -46.10 -9.76 6.01
C GLU A 45 -47.25 -8.79 5.61
N ALA A 46 -47.25 -8.32 4.36
CA ALA A 46 -48.42 -7.77 3.68
C ALA A 46 -48.33 -8.00 2.17
N MET A 47 -49.11 -8.97 1.67
CA MET A 47 -49.50 -9.05 0.27
C MET A 47 -50.53 -7.96 -0.05
N ARG A 48 -50.36 -7.23 -1.16
CA ARG A 48 -51.48 -6.90 -2.06
C ARG A 48 -51.04 -6.41 -3.45
N ARG A 49 -51.73 -6.97 -4.45
CA ARG A 49 -51.77 -6.65 -5.88
C ARG A 49 -52.36 -5.25 -6.16
N ALA A 50 -51.86 -4.60 -7.21
CA ALA A 50 -52.57 -3.75 -8.19
C ALA A 50 -51.55 -3.44 -9.31
N SER A 51 -51.66 -3.86 -10.58
CA SER A 51 -52.64 -3.58 -11.63
C SER A 51 -52.78 -2.09 -12.01
N SER A 52 -52.21 -1.76 -13.19
CA SER A 52 -52.73 -0.89 -14.26
C SER A 52 -53.27 0.52 -13.95
N CYS A 53 -52.61 1.54 -14.51
CA CYS A 53 -53.15 2.49 -15.51
C CYS A 53 -52.01 3.40 -16.02
N GLY A 54 -51.81 3.51 -17.34
CA GLY A 54 -52.11 4.72 -18.11
C GLY A 54 -50.93 5.72 -18.06
N GLY A 55 -50.13 5.93 -19.10
CA GLY A 55 -50.52 6.43 -20.42
C GLY A 55 -50.15 7.92 -20.50
N ALA A 56 -49.01 8.24 -21.10
CA ALA A 56 -48.66 9.60 -21.49
C ALA A 56 -47.88 9.57 -22.81
N VAL A 57 -48.57 10.02 -23.85
CA VAL A 57 -48.17 10.27 -25.23
C VAL A 57 -47.76 11.74 -25.36
N ALA A 58 -46.58 12.01 -25.93
CA ALA A 58 -46.16 13.25 -26.62
C ALA A 58 -44.64 13.13 -26.88
N GLY A 59 -44.05 13.37 -28.04
CA GLY A 59 -44.54 13.86 -29.32
C GLY A 59 -43.41 13.69 -30.37
N SER A 60 -43.80 13.81 -31.62
CA SER A 60 -43.00 13.64 -32.84
C SER A 60 -41.67 14.41 -32.87
N PRO A 61 -40.66 13.91 -33.60
CA PRO A 61 -39.76 14.76 -34.34
C PRO A 61 -39.95 14.55 -35.85
N SER A 62 -40.40 15.64 -36.47
CA SER A 62 -40.11 16.13 -37.80
C SER A 62 -39.49 15.16 -38.82
N GLU A 63 -40.23 14.99 -39.90
CA GLU A 63 -39.74 14.49 -41.17
C GLU A 63 -38.48 15.26 -41.59
N ALA A 64 -37.38 14.53 -41.78
CA ALA A 64 -36.30 14.92 -42.66
C ALA A 64 -36.37 13.95 -43.83
N GLN A 65 -36.89 14.45 -44.96
CA GLN A 65 -36.70 13.82 -46.25
C GLN A 65 -35.22 13.97 -46.61
N ASP A 66 -34.50 12.86 -46.66
CA ASP A 66 -33.21 12.76 -47.33
C ASP A 66 -33.33 11.59 -48.31
N GLY A 67 -33.32 11.94 -49.59
CA GLY A 67 -33.46 11.01 -50.70
C GLY A 67 -32.19 10.18 -50.84
N GLY A 68 -32.33 8.88 -50.60
CA GLY A 68 -31.38 7.86 -51.03
C GLY A 68 -32.18 6.69 -51.56
N GLU A 69 -32.39 6.66 -52.87
CA GLU A 69 -32.90 5.49 -53.57
C GLU A 69 -31.77 4.44 -53.64
N ASP A 70 -32.19 3.18 -53.51
CA ASP A 70 -31.47 1.93 -53.79
C ASP A 70 -30.65 1.23 -52.67
N ASP A 71 -31.35 0.42 -51.85
CA ASP A 71 -30.95 -0.95 -51.43
C ASP A 71 -32.04 -1.75 -50.65
N GLY A 72 -33.32 -1.61 -51.02
CA GLY A 72 -34.45 -2.25 -50.32
C GLY A 72 -34.85 -3.66 -50.78
N SER A 73 -34.11 -4.29 -51.70
CA SER A 73 -34.60 -5.47 -52.45
C SER A 73 -34.87 -6.70 -51.57
N LEU A 74 -34.00 -7.03 -50.62
CA LEU A 74 -34.08 -8.32 -49.90
C LEU A 74 -35.14 -8.35 -48.78
N ARG A 75 -35.53 -7.20 -48.23
CA ARG A 75 -36.50 -7.15 -47.13
C ARG A 75 -37.92 -7.44 -47.63
N ASN A 76 -38.24 -7.03 -48.86
CA ASN A 76 -39.47 -7.40 -49.54
C ASN A 76 -39.50 -8.89 -49.93
N ASP A 77 -38.38 -9.45 -50.39
CA ASP A 77 -38.29 -10.87 -50.77
C ASP A 77 -38.53 -11.82 -49.56
N THR A 78 -38.02 -11.45 -48.38
CA THR A 78 -38.27 -12.22 -47.14
C THR A 78 -39.70 -12.08 -46.58
N SER A 79 -40.49 -11.12 -47.08
CA SER A 79 -41.84 -10.85 -46.57
C SER A 79 -42.90 -11.82 -47.10
N HIS A 80 -42.58 -12.55 -48.17
CA HIS A 80 -43.46 -13.56 -48.78
C HIS A 80 -43.22 -15.00 -48.29
N MET A 81 -42.19 -15.25 -47.47
CA MET A 81 -41.87 -16.58 -46.95
C MET A 81 -42.67 -16.91 -45.69
N SER A 82 -43.08 -18.17 -45.56
CA SER A 82 -43.82 -18.63 -44.37
C SER A 82 -42.95 -18.54 -43.12
N PHE A 83 -43.58 -18.37 -41.94
CA PHE A 83 -42.85 -18.26 -40.68
C PHE A 83 -41.94 -19.49 -40.41
N GLU A 84 -42.37 -20.66 -40.85
CA GLU A 84 -41.62 -21.91 -40.78
C GLU A 84 -40.33 -21.83 -41.60
N GLU A 85 -40.42 -21.39 -42.86
CA GLU A 85 -39.24 -21.16 -43.73
C GLU A 85 -38.27 -20.13 -43.15
N LEU A 86 -38.77 -19.06 -42.51
CA LEU A 86 -37.90 -18.05 -41.87
C LEU A 86 -37.13 -18.61 -40.68
N LEU A 87 -37.74 -19.53 -39.92
CA LEU A 87 -37.11 -20.19 -38.77
C LEU A 87 -36.07 -21.22 -39.23
N GLU A 88 -36.37 -21.97 -40.29
CA GLU A 88 -35.45 -22.93 -40.91
C GLU A 88 -34.25 -22.23 -41.56
N LEU A 89 -34.47 -21.10 -42.23
CA LEU A 89 -33.40 -20.27 -42.77
C LEU A 89 -32.48 -19.77 -41.65
N GLN A 90 -33.06 -19.31 -40.54
CA GLN A 90 -32.30 -18.86 -39.36
C GLN A 90 -31.47 -19.98 -38.71
N SER A 91 -31.99 -21.21 -38.73
CA SER A 91 -31.28 -22.42 -38.27
C SER A 91 -30.09 -22.76 -39.17
N GLN A 92 -30.27 -22.70 -40.49
CA GLN A 92 -29.25 -23.07 -41.48
C GLN A 92 -28.12 -22.04 -41.59
N VAL A 93 -28.45 -20.76 -41.77
CA VAL A 93 -27.42 -19.70 -41.93
C VAL A 93 -26.90 -19.17 -40.59
N GLY A 94 -27.59 -19.48 -39.49
CA GLY A 94 -27.30 -19.01 -38.14
C GLY A 94 -27.88 -17.61 -37.84
N THR A 95 -28.31 -17.42 -36.59
CA THR A 95 -29.03 -16.22 -36.13
C THR A 95 -28.29 -14.90 -36.37
N LYS A 96 -26.95 -14.90 -36.36
CA LYS A 96 -26.12 -13.70 -36.56
C LYS A 96 -26.03 -13.28 -38.03
N ALA A 97 -25.91 -14.23 -38.95
CA ALA A 97 -25.86 -13.95 -40.38
C ALA A 97 -27.26 -13.60 -40.91
N TYR A 98 -28.29 -14.34 -40.49
CA TYR A 98 -29.69 -14.04 -40.81
C TYR A 98 -30.06 -12.61 -40.40
N LYS A 99 -29.70 -12.20 -39.17
CA LYS A 99 -29.98 -10.84 -38.69
C LYS A 99 -29.26 -9.77 -39.50
N GLN A 100 -28.03 -10.02 -39.97
CA GLN A 100 -27.30 -9.08 -40.82
C GLN A 100 -27.91 -8.96 -42.22
N LEU A 101 -28.41 -10.07 -42.78
CA LEU A 101 -29.05 -10.07 -44.10
C LEU A 101 -30.42 -9.38 -44.05
N VAL A 102 -31.24 -9.64 -43.02
CA VAL A 102 -32.59 -9.05 -42.87
C VAL A 102 -32.55 -7.58 -42.50
N THR A 103 -31.60 -7.14 -41.66
CA THR A 103 -31.50 -5.73 -41.27
C THR A 103 -30.72 -4.89 -42.27
N GLY A 104 -30.29 -5.50 -43.39
CA GLY A 104 -29.20 -5.00 -44.22
C GLY A 104 -27.91 -4.92 -43.42
N SER A 105 -26.77 -5.00 -44.10
CA SER A 105 -25.54 -4.46 -43.55
C SER A 105 -25.69 -2.94 -43.50
N SER A 106 -26.52 -2.43 -42.58
CA SER A 106 -26.27 -1.11 -42.04
C SER A 106 -24.82 -1.17 -41.61
N THR A 107 -23.99 -0.45 -42.36
CA THR A 107 -22.60 -0.20 -42.03
C THR A 107 -22.57 -0.05 -40.53
N LYS A 108 -21.59 -0.65 -39.85
CA LYS A 108 -21.25 -0.15 -38.53
C LYS A 108 -21.21 1.36 -38.71
N LYS A 109 -22.23 2.06 -38.21
CA LYS A 109 -22.13 3.46 -37.85
C LYS A 109 -21.02 3.39 -36.83
N GLN A 110 -19.78 3.49 -37.31
CA GLN A 110 -18.75 4.22 -36.64
C GLN A 110 -19.51 5.45 -36.21
N SER A 111 -19.85 5.51 -34.93
CA SER A 111 -20.42 6.71 -34.39
C SER A 111 -19.46 7.79 -34.85
N SER A 112 -19.89 8.61 -35.80
CA SER A 112 -19.18 9.82 -36.25
C SER A 112 -19.25 10.87 -35.16
N ARG A 113 -19.16 10.44 -33.89
CA ARG A 113 -18.60 11.28 -32.87
C ARG A 113 -17.15 11.43 -33.29
N PRO A 114 -16.71 12.64 -33.68
CA PRO A 114 -15.29 12.89 -33.80
C PRO A 114 -14.63 12.44 -32.48
N PRO A 115 -13.35 12.01 -32.49
CA PRO A 115 -12.60 11.89 -31.26
C PRO A 115 -12.84 13.19 -30.51
N VAL A 116 -13.42 13.13 -29.31
CA VAL A 116 -13.74 14.33 -28.54
C VAL A 116 -12.41 15.02 -28.30
N GLN A 117 -12.08 15.95 -29.19
CA GLN A 117 -11.06 16.95 -28.96
C GLN A 117 -11.52 17.57 -27.65
N LYS A 118 -10.72 17.38 -26.60
CA LYS A 118 -10.93 18.02 -25.31
C LYS A 118 -11.16 19.49 -25.65
N GLY A 119 -12.41 19.95 -25.47
CA GLY A 119 -12.88 21.20 -26.02
C GLY A 119 -11.81 22.26 -25.83
N CYS A 120 -11.42 22.91 -26.92
CA CYS A 120 -10.58 24.09 -26.84
C CYS A 120 -11.22 25.00 -25.81
N VAL A 121 -10.49 25.24 -24.72
CA VAL A 121 -10.95 26.10 -23.65
C VAL A 121 -11.00 27.49 -24.25
N ALA A 122 -12.19 27.97 -24.61
CA ALA A 122 -12.37 29.29 -25.23
C ALA A 122 -11.79 30.40 -24.32
N ASP A 123 -11.87 30.22 -22.99
CA ASP A 123 -11.29 31.11 -21.99
C ASP A 123 -10.49 30.37 -20.92
N LYS A 124 -9.17 30.62 -20.87
CA LYS A 124 -8.22 29.97 -19.95
C LYS A 124 -8.50 30.23 -18.46
N HIS A 125 -9.46 31.11 -18.14
CA HIS A 125 -9.84 31.48 -16.79
C HIS A 125 -11.28 31.07 -16.43
N ARG A 126 -11.99 30.38 -17.34
CA ARG A 126 -13.33 29.85 -17.10
C ARG A 126 -13.24 28.42 -16.54
N PRO A 127 -13.93 28.09 -15.44
CA PRO A 127 -14.06 26.72 -14.98
C PRO A 127 -14.67 25.81 -16.06
N LEU A 128 -14.12 24.60 -16.20
CA LEU A 128 -14.67 23.59 -17.11
C LEU A 128 -15.71 22.74 -16.39
N GLU A 129 -16.89 22.59 -17.01
CA GLU A 129 -17.94 21.70 -16.52
C GLU A 129 -17.56 20.25 -16.83
N MET A 130 -17.54 19.41 -15.79
CA MET A 130 -17.21 17.99 -15.87
C MET A 130 -18.40 17.18 -15.36
N SER A 131 -18.74 16.07 -16.02
CA SER A 131 -19.84 15.21 -15.57
C SER A 131 -19.50 14.51 -14.25
N ALA A 132 -20.38 14.63 -13.25
CA ALA A 132 -20.29 13.91 -11.99
C ALA A 132 -20.38 12.37 -12.14
N LYS A 133 -20.78 11.88 -13.32
CA LYS A 133 -20.91 10.44 -13.62
C LYS A 133 -19.58 9.79 -14.02
N VAL A 134 -18.52 10.58 -14.26
CA VAL A 134 -17.20 10.03 -14.59
C VAL A 134 -16.53 9.48 -13.34
N ARG A 135 -16.27 8.17 -13.33
CA ARG A 135 -15.59 7.50 -12.22
C ARG A 135 -14.13 7.91 -12.13
N VAL A 136 -13.62 8.08 -10.90
CA VAL A 136 -12.22 8.46 -10.65
C VAL A 136 -11.27 7.30 -11.05
N PRO A 137 -10.20 7.56 -11.83
CA PRO A 137 -9.22 6.54 -12.17
C PRO A 137 -8.41 6.09 -10.95
N PHE A 138 -7.93 4.84 -10.97
CA PHE A 138 -7.18 4.26 -9.85
C PHE A 138 -5.79 4.91 -9.65
N LEU A 139 -5.07 5.24 -10.73
CA LEU A 139 -3.88 6.09 -10.67
C LEU A 139 -4.23 7.50 -11.15
N ARG A 140 -3.80 8.50 -10.38
CA ARG A 140 -3.72 9.89 -10.85
C ARG A 140 -2.37 10.09 -11.53
N GLN A 141 -2.37 10.74 -12.69
CA GLN A 141 -1.14 11.19 -13.32
C GLN A 141 -0.59 12.36 -12.49
N VAL A 142 0.40 12.08 -11.65
CA VAL A 142 1.11 13.12 -10.90
C VAL A 142 2.20 13.65 -11.81
N VAL A 143 2.00 14.84 -12.36
CA VAL A 143 3.06 15.56 -13.07
C VAL A 143 4.13 15.90 -12.02
N PRO A 144 5.41 15.50 -12.22
CA PRO A 144 6.47 15.91 -11.32
C PRO A 144 6.64 17.42 -11.42
N ILE A 145 6.20 18.14 -10.40
CA ILE A 145 6.42 19.58 -10.28
C ILE A 145 7.76 19.75 -9.57
N SER A 146 8.73 20.41 -10.22
CA SER A 146 9.99 20.81 -9.58
C SER A 146 9.67 21.90 -8.55
N LYS A 147 9.50 21.51 -7.29
CA LYS A 147 9.31 22.48 -6.20
C LYS A 147 10.67 23.06 -5.84
N LYS A 148 10.77 24.39 -5.78
CA LYS A 148 11.94 25.07 -5.21
C LYS A 148 11.94 24.79 -3.70
N VAL A 149 12.85 23.94 -3.26
CA VAL A 149 13.04 23.62 -1.83
C VAL A 149 14.11 24.57 -1.30
N ALA A 150 13.76 25.44 -0.35
CA ALA A 150 14.75 26.21 0.38
C ALA A 150 15.64 25.23 1.15
N ARG A 151 16.95 25.27 0.90
CA ARG A 151 17.92 24.37 1.54
C ARG A 151 18.78 25.14 2.52
N ASP A 152 18.94 24.56 3.70
CA ASP A 152 19.87 25.07 4.71
C ASP A 152 21.27 24.57 4.32
N PRO A 153 22.23 25.46 4.00
CA PRO A 153 23.57 25.06 3.58
C PRO A 153 24.33 24.29 4.68
N ARG A 154 23.87 24.28 5.93
CA ARG A 154 24.47 23.42 6.96
C ARG A 154 24.02 21.96 6.84
N PHE A 155 22.88 21.73 6.20
CA PHE A 155 22.21 20.44 6.12
C PHE A 155 21.89 20.05 4.67
N ASP A 156 22.45 20.73 3.67
CA ASP A 156 22.30 20.36 2.28
C ASP A 156 23.32 19.27 1.95
N ASP A 157 22.87 18.27 1.20
CA ASP A 157 23.71 17.13 0.80
C ASP A 157 24.88 17.59 -0.11
N LEU A 158 24.79 18.80 -0.66
CA LEU A 158 25.79 19.42 -1.53
C LEU A 158 26.85 20.23 -0.77
N SER A 159 26.74 20.41 0.54
CA SER A 159 27.60 21.29 1.33
C SER A 159 28.99 20.73 1.66
N GLY A 160 29.38 19.62 1.01
CA GLY A 160 30.66 18.95 1.19
C GLY A 160 30.63 17.79 2.19
N GLU A 161 31.76 17.09 2.30
CA GLU A 161 31.93 15.97 3.24
C GLU A 161 32.56 16.43 4.56
N TYR A 162 32.37 15.62 5.62
CA TYR A 162 32.91 15.90 6.95
C TYR A 162 34.44 15.78 6.98
N ASN A 163 35.12 16.85 7.40
CA ASN A 163 36.57 16.87 7.57
C ASN A 163 36.94 16.71 9.05
N PRO A 164 37.46 15.54 9.48
CA PRO A 164 37.76 15.27 10.88
C PRO A 164 38.82 16.22 11.45
N GLU A 165 39.89 16.51 10.70
CA GLU A 165 40.99 17.34 11.19
C GLU A 165 40.57 18.78 11.53
N VAL A 166 39.69 19.37 10.71
CA VAL A 166 39.16 20.72 10.95
C VAL A 166 38.22 20.71 12.15
N PHE A 167 37.40 19.66 12.27
CA PHE A 167 36.48 19.48 13.39
C PHE A 167 37.24 19.36 14.72
N ASP A 168 38.25 18.50 14.78
CA ASP A 168 39.03 18.25 15.99
C ASP A 168 39.76 19.52 16.45
N LYS A 169 40.32 20.30 15.52
CA LYS A 169 40.97 21.58 15.82
C LYS A 169 39.96 22.65 16.26
N THR A 170 38.84 22.79 15.56
CA THR A 170 37.84 23.84 15.86
C THR A 170 37.12 23.59 17.18
N TYR A 171 36.93 22.32 17.55
CA TYR A 171 36.18 21.92 18.74
C TYR A 171 37.03 21.27 19.82
N GLN A 172 38.35 21.46 19.79
CA GLN A 172 39.30 20.90 20.75
C GLN A 172 38.94 21.25 22.22
N PHE A 173 38.44 22.46 22.44
CA PHE A 173 38.04 22.95 23.77
C PHE A 173 36.91 22.13 24.42
N LEU A 174 36.16 21.33 23.64
CA LEU A 174 35.13 20.45 24.18
C LEU A 174 35.72 19.35 25.05
N ASP A 175 36.97 18.93 24.81
CA ASP A 175 37.62 17.91 25.61
C ASP A 175 37.98 18.46 27.00
N ASP A 176 38.41 19.72 27.08
CA ASP A 176 38.62 20.40 28.36
C ASP A 176 37.32 20.54 29.15
N ILE A 177 36.22 20.86 28.47
CA ILE A 177 34.89 20.94 29.10
C ILE A 177 34.49 19.57 29.64
N ARG A 178 34.58 18.51 28.83
CA ARG A 178 34.24 17.14 29.24
C ARG A 178 35.11 16.66 30.40
N ALA A 179 36.40 17.01 30.41
CA ALA A 179 37.31 16.69 31.51
C ALA A 179 36.88 17.38 32.80
N ARG A 180 36.57 18.68 32.75
CA ARG A 180 36.04 19.44 33.91
C ARG A 180 34.75 18.83 34.44
N GLU A 181 33.81 18.48 33.56
CA GLU A 181 32.54 17.86 33.96
C GLU A 181 32.75 16.48 34.61
N LYS A 182 33.64 15.64 34.06
CA LYS A 182 33.98 14.34 34.67
C LYS A 182 34.54 14.51 36.08
N GLU A 183 35.43 15.47 36.28
CA GLU A 183 35.99 15.75 37.60
C GLU A 183 34.93 16.28 38.58
N LEU A 184 33.97 17.08 38.13
CA LEU A 184 32.83 17.50 38.95
C LEU A 184 31.97 16.31 39.39
N VAL A 185 31.65 15.40 38.46
CA VAL A 185 30.85 14.20 38.78
C VAL A 185 31.61 13.29 39.76
N LYS A 186 32.92 13.08 39.57
CA LYS A 186 33.75 12.33 40.54
C LYS A 186 33.76 12.98 41.92
N LYS A 187 33.85 14.31 42.00
CA LYS A 187 33.79 15.05 43.27
C LYS A 187 32.44 14.86 43.96
N GLN A 188 31.34 14.87 43.21
CA GLN A 188 30.00 14.59 43.75
C GLN A 188 29.87 13.14 44.23
N LEU A 189 30.46 12.20 43.51
CA LEU A 189 30.48 10.79 43.89
C LEU A 189 31.21 10.55 45.22
N LYS A 190 32.31 11.27 45.45
CA LYS A 190 33.03 11.21 46.74
C LYS A 190 32.23 11.80 47.90
N LYS A 191 31.30 12.72 47.63
CA LYS A 191 30.43 13.35 48.66
C LYS A 191 29.24 12.46 49.03
N HIS A 192 28.63 11.80 48.05
CA HIS A 192 27.47 10.94 48.26
C HIS A 192 27.90 9.46 48.31
N ARG A 193 28.03 8.88 49.50
CA ARG A 193 28.59 7.52 49.68
C ARG A 193 27.61 6.38 49.35
N SER A 194 26.30 6.61 49.50
CA SER A 194 25.24 5.67 49.13
C SER A 194 23.88 6.39 48.97
N GLY A 195 23.03 5.91 48.07
CA GLY A 195 21.70 6.46 47.76
C GLY A 195 21.41 6.50 46.26
N GLU A 196 20.16 6.78 45.88
CA GLU A 196 19.74 6.88 44.48
C GLU A 196 20.56 7.91 43.68
N GLU A 197 20.95 9.01 44.32
CA GLU A 197 21.79 10.05 43.70
C GLU A 197 23.21 9.53 43.40
N HIS A 198 23.77 8.66 44.24
CA HIS A 198 25.07 8.05 43.98
C HIS A 198 24.99 7.12 42.76
N GLU A 199 23.94 6.29 42.65
CA GLU A 199 23.73 5.43 41.48
C GLU A 199 23.53 6.24 40.19
N LYS A 200 22.73 7.32 40.24
CA LYS A 200 22.55 8.25 39.11
C LYS A 200 23.87 8.86 38.66
N LEU A 201 24.72 9.30 39.61
CA LEU A 201 26.04 9.87 39.33
C LEU A 201 27.01 8.82 38.78
N GLN A 202 26.98 7.59 39.28
CA GLN A 202 27.75 6.48 38.72
C GLN A 202 27.35 6.19 37.27
N HIS A 203 26.05 6.08 36.99
CA HIS A 203 25.56 5.87 35.63
C HIS A 203 25.89 7.04 34.70
N LEU A 204 25.85 8.28 35.20
CA LEU A 204 26.25 9.45 34.44
C LEU A 204 27.74 9.41 34.10
N LEU A 205 28.61 9.12 35.08
CA LEU A 205 30.04 8.98 34.85
C LEU A 205 30.34 7.89 33.84
N GLN A 206 29.70 6.72 33.98
CA GLN A 206 29.84 5.61 33.03
C GLN A 206 29.45 6.05 31.61
N ARG A 207 28.32 6.75 31.44
CA ARG A 207 27.90 7.29 30.14
C ARG A 207 28.90 8.29 29.57
N MET A 208 29.47 9.16 30.41
CA MET A 208 30.45 10.16 30.00
C MET A 208 31.80 9.55 29.61
N VAL A 209 32.21 8.48 30.29
CA VAL A 209 33.44 7.73 29.99
C VAL A 209 33.29 6.93 28.70
N SER A 210 32.22 6.12 28.58
CA SER A 210 31.96 5.36 27.36
C SER A 210 31.86 6.26 26.13
N ARG A 211 31.24 7.44 26.24
CA ARG A 211 31.12 8.37 25.10
C ARG A 211 32.47 8.97 24.65
N SER A 212 33.43 9.15 25.55
CA SER A 212 34.74 9.72 25.19
C SER A 212 35.70 8.69 24.59
N GLU A 213 35.50 7.40 24.86
CA GLU A 213 36.43 6.34 24.43
C GLU A 213 36.26 5.93 22.96
N TYR A 214 35.13 6.26 22.32
CA TYR A 214 34.89 5.96 20.90
C TYR A 214 35.43 7.02 19.92
N GLY A 215 36.25 7.97 20.39
CA GLY A 215 36.81 9.06 19.58
C GLY A 215 38.29 8.92 19.20
N VAL A 216 38.99 7.93 19.75
CA VAL A 216 40.40 7.68 19.41
C VAL A 216 40.45 6.42 18.56
N GLY A 217 41.07 6.54 17.38
CA GLY A 217 41.29 5.43 16.45
C GLY A 217 41.82 4.19 17.17
N GLY A 218 41.30 3.03 16.74
CA GLY A 218 41.57 1.74 17.32
C GLY A 218 43.07 1.44 17.45
N ASP A 219 43.41 0.79 18.55
CA ASP A 219 43.94 -0.57 18.56
C ASP A 219 44.35 -0.86 20.01
N SER A 220 43.81 -1.94 20.60
CA SER A 220 44.30 -2.68 21.79
C SER A 220 43.32 -2.92 22.95
N GLN A 221 42.09 -2.38 22.96
CA GLN A 221 41.18 -2.61 24.12
C GLN A 221 39.86 -3.34 23.81
N SER A 222 39.72 -3.96 22.63
CA SER A 222 38.51 -4.73 22.27
C SER A 222 38.51 -6.18 22.78
N LEU A 223 39.60 -6.66 23.41
CA LEU A 223 39.75 -8.08 23.77
C LEU A 223 39.36 -8.44 25.21
N LEU A 224 39.11 -7.46 26.09
CA LEU A 224 38.70 -7.74 27.49
C LEU A 224 37.19 -7.61 27.73
N PHE A 225 36.42 -7.15 26.74
CA PHE A 225 34.96 -6.94 26.90
C PHE A 225 34.10 -8.04 26.25
N THR A 226 34.67 -8.90 25.41
CA THR A 226 33.93 -9.93 24.67
C THR A 226 33.88 -11.30 25.36
N CYS A 227 34.72 -11.56 26.36
CA CYS A 227 34.84 -12.89 26.98
C CYS A 227 33.99 -13.13 28.25
N LEU A 228 33.27 -12.13 28.76
CA LEU A 228 32.57 -12.22 30.07
C LEU A 228 31.03 -12.19 30.03
N THR A 229 30.39 -12.28 28.86
CA THR A 229 28.91 -12.38 28.79
C THR A 229 28.42 -13.55 27.92
N PRO A 230 28.42 -14.80 28.43
CA PRO A 230 27.72 -15.90 27.78
C PRO A 230 26.42 -16.24 28.55
N LEU A 231 25.41 -15.36 28.57
CA LEU A 231 24.04 -15.75 29.01
C LEU A 231 22.87 -14.88 28.50
N ILE A 232 23.07 -13.91 27.60
CA ILE A 232 22.02 -12.96 27.18
C ILE A 232 21.60 -13.14 25.69
N SER A 233 22.07 -14.17 24.99
CA SER A 233 21.93 -14.27 23.52
C SER A 233 20.59 -14.85 23.01
N ALA A 234 19.86 -15.61 23.82
CA ALA A 234 18.64 -16.30 23.38
C ALA A 234 17.39 -15.41 23.10
N PRO A 235 17.09 -14.33 23.87
CA PRO A 235 15.93 -13.48 23.58
C PRO A 235 16.13 -12.57 22.35
N GLN A 236 17.37 -12.40 21.88
CA GLN A 236 17.70 -11.52 20.77
C GLN A 236 17.39 -12.16 19.42
N GLU A 237 17.67 -13.46 19.24
CA GLU A 237 17.39 -14.19 17.99
C GLU A 237 15.89 -14.23 17.65
N GLN A 238 15.03 -14.43 18.66
CA GLN A 238 13.58 -14.43 18.45
C GLN A 238 13.05 -13.06 18.00
N GLN A 239 13.61 -11.99 18.56
CA GLN A 239 13.26 -10.62 18.19
C GLN A 239 13.77 -10.29 16.78
N GLU A 240 14.98 -10.71 16.42
CA GLU A 240 15.55 -10.51 15.09
C GLU A 240 14.76 -11.26 14.01
N MET A 241 14.37 -12.51 14.26
CA MET A 241 13.54 -13.27 13.34
C MET A 241 12.16 -12.63 13.16
N ALA A 242 11.56 -12.11 14.24
CA ALA A 242 10.31 -11.35 14.16
C ALA A 242 10.47 -10.05 13.36
N GLN A 243 11.60 -9.35 13.49
CA GLN A 243 11.88 -8.14 12.70
C GLN A 243 12.12 -8.47 11.22
N LYS A 244 12.89 -9.52 10.92
CA LYS A 244 13.13 -10.01 9.55
C LYS A 244 11.81 -10.41 8.87
N GLU A 245 10.94 -11.11 9.59
CA GLU A 245 9.62 -11.50 9.10
C GLU A 245 8.73 -10.27 8.83
N ARG A 246 8.72 -9.27 9.72
CA ARG A 246 8.01 -8.01 9.48
C ARG A 246 8.53 -7.27 8.25
N LYS A 247 9.85 -7.23 8.03
CA LYS A 247 10.46 -6.64 6.84
C LYS A 247 10.02 -7.37 5.57
N ARG A 248 10.10 -8.70 5.55
CA ARG A 248 9.63 -9.53 4.42
C ARG A 248 8.16 -9.27 4.09
N GLN A 249 7.29 -9.21 5.10
CA GLN A 249 5.86 -8.91 4.90
C GLN A 249 5.63 -7.50 4.34
N GLN A 250 6.41 -6.52 4.79
CA GLN A 250 6.36 -5.16 4.24
C GLN A 250 6.79 -5.13 2.78
N GLU A 251 7.89 -5.80 2.44
CA GLU A 251 8.41 -5.90 1.07
C GLU A 251 7.40 -6.57 0.13
N LEU A 252 6.82 -7.71 0.52
CA LEU A 252 5.76 -8.38 -0.25
C LEU A 252 4.56 -7.47 -0.48
N ARG A 253 4.13 -6.74 0.56
CA ARG A 253 3.02 -5.79 0.44
C ARG A 253 3.34 -4.64 -0.50
N LEU A 254 4.58 -4.13 -0.47
CA LEU A 254 5.03 -3.08 -1.37
C LEU A 254 5.11 -3.59 -2.82
N ALA A 255 5.62 -4.80 -3.03
CA ALA A 255 5.69 -5.44 -4.34
C ALA A 255 4.29 -5.63 -4.95
N LEU A 256 3.34 -6.22 -4.21
CA LEU A 256 1.95 -6.36 -4.65
C LEU A 256 1.29 -5.01 -4.96
N LYS A 257 1.65 -3.95 -4.22
CA LYS A 257 1.16 -2.60 -4.50
C LYS A 257 1.76 -2.04 -5.79
N GLN A 258 3.02 -2.32 -6.10
CA GLN A 258 3.68 -1.91 -7.34
C GLN A 258 3.07 -2.65 -8.54
N GLU A 259 2.87 -3.97 -8.44
CA GLU A 259 2.27 -4.77 -9.50
C GLU A 259 0.85 -4.30 -9.85
N ARG A 260 0.00 -4.08 -8.83
CA ARG A 260 -1.34 -3.50 -9.04
C ARG A 260 -1.28 -2.14 -9.72
N ARG A 261 -0.27 -1.32 -9.41
CA ARG A 261 -0.06 -0.03 -10.09
C ARG A 261 0.36 -0.21 -11.54
N ALA A 262 1.22 -1.18 -11.85
CA ALA A 262 1.63 -1.50 -13.21
C ALA A 262 0.45 -2.02 -14.06
N GLN A 263 -0.37 -2.93 -13.52
CA GLN A 263 -1.60 -3.39 -14.17
C GLN A 263 -2.55 -2.22 -14.49
N ALA A 264 -2.65 -1.26 -13.56
CA ALA A 264 -3.44 -0.07 -13.79
C ALA A 264 -2.83 0.90 -14.81
N GLN A 265 -1.51 0.94 -14.96
CA GLN A 265 -0.85 1.68 -16.04
C GLN A 265 -1.12 1.03 -17.40
N GLN A 266 -1.25 -0.30 -17.46
CA GLN A 266 -1.67 -1.04 -18.65
C GLN A 266 -3.18 -0.88 -18.97
N GLY A 267 -3.93 -0.13 -18.16
CA GLY A 267 -5.36 0.11 -18.36
C GLY A 267 -6.29 -0.94 -17.73
N HIS A 268 -5.74 -1.98 -17.09
CA HIS A 268 -6.55 -2.91 -16.30
C HIS A 268 -7.05 -2.25 -15.02
N ARG A 269 -8.23 -2.63 -14.55
CA ARG A 269 -8.79 -2.16 -13.27
C ARG A 269 -8.42 -3.17 -12.18
N PRO A 270 -7.45 -2.89 -11.29
CA PRO A 270 -7.02 -3.88 -10.32
C PRO A 270 -8.17 -4.24 -9.38
N TYR A 271 -8.48 -5.53 -9.25
CA TYR A 271 -9.48 -6.03 -8.33
C TYR A 271 -8.90 -6.13 -6.90
N PHE A 272 -9.61 -5.55 -5.93
CA PHE A 272 -9.21 -5.62 -4.52
C PHE A 272 -9.96 -6.75 -3.84
N LEU A 273 -9.28 -7.87 -3.63
CA LEU A 273 -9.84 -8.97 -2.84
C LEU A 273 -10.28 -8.44 -1.46
N LYS A 274 -11.45 -8.90 -1.02
CA LYS A 274 -11.99 -8.54 0.30
C LYS A 274 -11.04 -9.05 1.40
N LYS A 275 -11.07 -8.40 2.57
CA LYS A 275 -10.23 -8.83 3.71
C LYS A 275 -10.54 -10.27 4.14
N SER A 276 -11.80 -10.71 4.02
CA SER A 276 -12.22 -12.11 4.29
C SER A 276 -11.57 -13.09 3.33
N GLU A 277 -11.60 -12.79 2.03
CA GLU A 277 -11.01 -13.60 0.97
C GLU A 277 -9.48 -13.69 1.14
N GLN A 278 -8.82 -12.56 1.43
CA GLN A 278 -7.38 -12.55 1.74
C GLN A 278 -7.04 -13.46 2.93
N ARG A 279 -7.88 -13.44 4.00
CA ARG A 279 -7.70 -14.33 5.15
C ARG A 279 -7.89 -15.79 4.77
N GLN A 280 -8.87 -16.11 3.92
CA GLN A 280 -9.09 -17.48 3.44
C GLN A 280 -7.90 -17.99 2.63
N LEU A 281 -7.33 -17.17 1.74
CA LEU A 281 -6.13 -17.53 0.96
C LEU A 281 -4.93 -17.82 1.87
N VAL A 282 -4.66 -16.94 2.82
CA VAL A 282 -3.57 -17.13 3.80
C VAL A 282 -3.80 -18.40 4.63
N LEU A 283 -5.05 -18.67 5.04
CA LEU A 283 -5.39 -19.89 5.77
C LEU A 283 -5.21 -21.15 4.91
N ALA A 284 -5.56 -21.09 3.62
CA ALA A 284 -5.39 -22.20 2.70
C ALA A 284 -3.91 -22.52 2.44
N GLU A 285 -3.06 -21.49 2.30
CA GLU A 285 -1.61 -21.64 2.20
C GLU A 285 -1.02 -22.25 3.47
N LYS A 286 -1.40 -21.72 4.63
CA LYS A 286 -0.98 -22.26 5.93
C LYS A 286 -1.42 -23.72 6.12
N PHE A 287 -2.61 -24.08 5.64
CA PHE A 287 -3.09 -25.46 5.67
C PHE A 287 -2.22 -26.38 4.79
N LYS A 288 -1.88 -25.94 3.57
CA LYS A 288 -0.98 -26.68 2.67
C LYS A 288 0.40 -26.89 3.30
N GLU A 289 0.95 -25.86 3.93
CA GLU A 289 2.24 -25.93 4.64
C GLU A 289 2.19 -26.90 5.84
N LEU A 290 1.13 -26.85 6.64
CA LEU A 290 0.93 -27.77 7.77
C LEU A 290 0.69 -29.22 7.33
N LYS A 291 0.05 -29.41 6.17
CA LYS A 291 -0.14 -30.73 5.56
C LYS A 291 1.18 -31.29 5.05
N ARG A 292 2.00 -30.48 4.37
CA ARG A 292 3.36 -30.85 3.93
C ARG A 292 4.27 -31.22 5.09
N SER A 293 4.21 -30.44 6.18
CA SER A 293 5.03 -30.68 7.39
C SER A 293 4.48 -31.76 8.32
N LYS A 294 3.36 -32.43 7.96
CA LYS A 294 2.66 -33.45 8.77
C LYS A 294 2.29 -32.99 10.19
N LYS A 295 2.21 -31.67 10.42
CA LYS A 295 1.89 -31.06 11.74
C LYS A 295 0.43 -30.64 11.86
N LEU A 296 -0.39 -30.94 10.85
CA LEU A 296 -1.79 -30.54 10.76
C LEU A 296 -2.63 -31.03 11.94
N GLU A 297 -2.61 -32.33 12.25
CA GLU A 297 -3.41 -32.92 13.34
C GLU A 297 -3.08 -32.32 14.70
N SER A 298 -1.78 -32.15 14.99
CA SER A 298 -1.32 -31.50 16.23
C SER A 298 -1.79 -30.04 16.32
N PHE A 299 -1.74 -29.29 15.21
CA PHE A 299 -2.22 -27.91 15.15
C PHE A 299 -3.74 -27.83 15.36
N LEU A 300 -4.51 -28.71 14.72
CA LEU A 300 -5.97 -28.79 14.87
C LEU A 300 -6.37 -29.14 16.31
N SER A 301 -5.74 -30.15 16.91
CA SER A 301 -5.97 -30.54 18.31
C SER A 301 -5.71 -29.37 19.28
N ARG A 302 -4.57 -28.69 19.14
CA ARG A 302 -4.24 -27.49 19.94
C ARG A 302 -5.24 -26.34 19.70
N LYS A 303 -5.71 -26.15 18.46
CA LYS A 303 -6.69 -25.12 18.11
C LYS A 303 -8.07 -25.43 18.71
N ARG A 304 -8.52 -26.69 18.64
CA ARG A 304 -9.76 -27.18 19.28
C ARG A 304 -9.72 -26.91 20.79
N ARG A 305 -8.64 -27.27 21.49
CA ARG A 305 -8.47 -27.01 22.94
C ARG A 305 -8.53 -25.51 23.29
N ARG A 306 -7.87 -24.64 22.50
CA ARG A 306 -7.90 -23.18 22.73
C ARG A 306 -9.28 -22.57 22.44
N ASN A 307 -9.98 -23.07 21.42
CA ASN A 307 -11.33 -22.61 21.11
C ASN A 307 -12.31 -23.03 22.21
N ALA A 308 -12.31 -24.31 22.63
CA ALA A 308 -13.13 -24.79 23.74
C ALA A 308 -12.91 -23.98 25.03
N GLY A 309 -11.66 -23.60 25.32
CA GLY A 309 -11.34 -22.74 26.46
C GLY A 309 -11.84 -21.29 26.32
N LYS A 310 -12.04 -20.78 25.10
CA LYS A 310 -12.67 -19.46 24.84
C LYS A 310 -14.19 -19.58 24.92
N ASP A 311 -14.76 -20.61 24.33
CA ASP A 311 -16.20 -20.87 24.33
C ASP A 311 -16.70 -21.05 25.77
N ARG A 312 -15.93 -21.73 26.63
CA ARG A 312 -16.18 -21.84 28.07
C ARG A 312 -16.26 -20.49 28.80
N ARG A 313 -15.63 -19.42 28.29
CA ARG A 313 -15.73 -18.07 28.90
C ARG A 313 -17.04 -17.36 28.56
N HIS A 314 -17.68 -17.78 27.48
CA HIS A 314 -18.96 -17.24 27.01
C HIS A 314 -20.14 -18.12 27.40
N LEU A 315 -19.89 -19.32 27.95
CA LEU A 315 -20.91 -20.13 28.58
C LEU A 315 -21.29 -19.53 29.94
N PRO A 316 -22.58 -19.52 30.29
CA PRO A 316 -22.99 -19.12 31.63
C PRO A 316 -22.31 -20.03 32.65
N LEU A 317 -21.71 -19.44 33.69
CA LEU A 317 -21.23 -20.21 34.83
C LEU A 317 -22.45 -20.87 35.47
N SER A 318 -22.44 -22.20 35.60
CA SER A 318 -23.43 -22.90 36.40
C SER A 318 -23.41 -22.32 37.81
N LYS A 319 -24.55 -21.78 38.26
CA LYS A 319 -24.76 -21.40 39.66
C LYS A 319 -25.09 -22.67 40.42
N GLU A 320 -24.09 -23.35 40.97
CA GLU A 320 -24.24 -24.39 41.99
C GLU A 320 -23.00 -24.32 42.89
#